data_AF-A0A373A2N0-F1
#
_entry.id   AF-A0A373A2N0-F1
#
_cell.length_a   1.000
_cell.length_b   1.000
_cell.length_c   1.000
_cell.angle_alpha   90.00
_cell.angle_beta   90.00
_cell.angle_gamma   90.00
#
_symmetry.space_group_name_H-M   'P 1'
#
loop_
_entity.id
_entity.type
_entity.pdbx_description
1 polymer ?
#
loop_
_entity_poly.entity_id
_entity_poly.type
_entity_poly.pdbx_seq_one_letter_code
_entity_poly.pdbx_strand_id
1 'polypeptide(L)'
;MTSEKKPVQLTARTVSGHVVANAPISGDFEATLTDTDGKPIVGRQITFYSTASGQRVGSATTDQSGIAKLNSGSKILDPVIVASTLTTGCEARFEGDDEYQAASAHAGTAVGV
;
A
#
# COMPACT_ATOMS: atom_id res chain seq x y z
N MET A 1 -23.72 -20.21 -3.31
CA MET A 1 -22.63 -20.86 -2.56
C MET A 1 -21.76 -19.75 -2.03
N THR A 2 -21.99 -19.35 -0.78
CA THR A 2 -21.34 -18.17 -0.20
C THR A 2 -20.02 -18.63 0.39
N SER A 3 -18.91 -18.46 -0.34
CA SER A 3 -17.59 -18.64 0.28
C SER A 3 -17.46 -17.59 1.38
N GLU A 4 -17.66 -18.00 2.63
CA GLU A 4 -17.29 -17.22 3.82
C GLU A 4 -15.77 -17.13 3.90
N LYS A 5 -15.18 -16.36 3.00
CA LYS A 5 -13.79 -15.95 3.08
C LYS A 5 -13.62 -15.12 4.35
N LYS A 6 -12.48 -15.27 5.02
CA LYS A 6 -12.20 -14.56 6.26
C LYS A 6 -12.07 -13.06 6.00
N PRO A 7 -12.76 -12.20 6.76
CA PRO A 7 -12.54 -10.77 6.68
C PRO A 7 -11.10 -10.44 7.08
N VAL A 8 -10.51 -9.48 6.39
CA VAL A 8 -9.15 -9.00 6.67
C VAL A 8 -9.15 -7.50 6.92
N GLN A 9 -8.13 -7.06 7.62
CA GLN A 9 -7.82 -5.67 7.93
C GLN A 9 -6.57 -5.29 7.15
N LEU A 10 -6.74 -4.42 6.17
CA LEU A 10 -5.62 -3.79 5.47
C LEU A 10 -5.48 -2.37 6.01
N THR A 11 -4.27 -1.98 6.36
CA THR A 11 -3.94 -0.61 6.73
C THR A 11 -2.75 -0.15 5.90
N ALA A 12 -2.81 1.04 5.33
CA ALA A 12 -1.72 1.59 4.53
C ALA A 12 -1.26 2.90 5.16
N ARG A 13 0.05 3.13 5.17
CA ARG A 13 0.68 4.33 5.72
C ARG A 13 1.86 4.76 4.87
N THR A 14 2.07 6.07 4.81
CA THR A 14 3.25 6.66 4.21
C THR A 14 4.32 6.80 5.30
N VAL A 15 5.47 6.15 5.10
CA VAL A 15 6.58 6.13 6.06
C VAL A 15 7.47 7.35 5.88
N SER A 16 7.75 7.67 4.63
CA SER A 16 8.56 8.82 4.26
C SER A 16 8.27 9.24 2.84
N GLY A 17 8.40 10.54 2.59
CA GLY A 17 8.33 11.14 1.28
C GLY A 17 9.41 12.21 1.21
N HIS A 18 10.43 11.99 0.39
CA HIS A 18 11.48 12.97 0.16
C HIS A 18 11.29 13.61 -1.21
N VAL A 19 10.88 14.88 -1.21
CA VAL A 19 10.89 15.73 -2.40
C VAL A 19 12.17 16.55 -2.36
N VAL A 20 13.22 16.02 -3.01
CA VAL A 20 14.51 16.70 -3.15
C VAL A 20 14.56 17.36 -4.52
N ALA A 21 14.69 18.68 -4.56
CA ALA A 21 14.93 19.41 -5.81
C ALA A 21 16.26 18.94 -6.41
N ASN A 22 16.21 18.29 -7.58
CA ASN A 22 17.32 17.63 -8.30
C ASN A 22 17.64 16.17 -7.93
N ALA A 23 16.77 15.46 -7.19
CA ALA A 23 16.90 14.01 -7.01
C ALA A 23 15.55 13.29 -7.25
N PRO A 24 15.57 11.99 -7.58
CA PRO A 24 14.35 11.24 -7.84
C PRO A 24 13.45 11.26 -6.59
N ILE A 25 12.22 11.74 -6.79
CA ILE A 25 11.20 11.77 -5.74
C ILE A 25 10.99 10.34 -5.26
N SER A 26 11.21 10.14 -3.96
CA SER A 26 11.11 8.82 -3.33
C SER A 26 10.09 8.85 -2.22
N GLY A 27 9.22 7.85 -2.22
CA GLY A 27 8.18 7.58 -1.25
C GLY A 27 8.29 6.15 -0.75
N ASP A 28 8.19 6.02 0.57
CA ASP A 28 8.15 4.75 1.27
C ASP A 28 6.72 4.52 1.74
N PHE A 29 6.09 3.48 1.19
CA PHE A 29 4.74 3.07 1.55
C PHE A 29 4.80 1.73 2.28
N GLU A 30 4.03 1.63 3.34
CA GLU A 30 3.86 0.41 4.12
C GLU A 30 2.39 0.05 4.14
N ALA A 31 2.06 -1.20 3.81
CA ALA A 31 0.73 -1.74 4.02
C ALA A 31 0.79 -2.94 4.96
N THR A 32 0.07 -2.91 6.07
CA THR A 32 -0.06 -4.02 7.00
C THR A 32 -1.37 -4.76 6.73
N LEU A 33 -1.27 -6.04 6.40
CA LEU A 33 -2.39 -6.95 6.21
C LEU A 33 -2.47 -7.91 7.40
N THR A 34 -3.58 -7.85 8.11
CA THR A 34 -3.89 -8.70 9.26
C THR A 34 -5.29 -9.29 9.15
N ASP A 35 -5.55 -10.42 9.79
CA ASP A 35 -6.90 -10.97 9.96
C ASP A 35 -7.69 -10.15 11.01
N THR A 36 -9.01 -10.37 11.10
CA THR A 36 -9.84 -9.86 12.20
C THR A 36 -9.35 -10.22 13.60
N ASP A 37 -8.62 -11.31 13.75
CA ASP A 37 -7.99 -11.71 15.02
C ASP A 37 -6.69 -10.94 15.31
N GLY A 38 -6.26 -10.03 14.42
CA GLY A 38 -4.99 -9.30 14.52
C GLY A 38 -3.77 -10.11 14.08
N LYS A 39 -3.97 -11.31 13.53
CA LYS A 39 -2.89 -12.16 13.01
C LYS A 39 -2.35 -11.61 11.68
N PRO A 40 -1.03 -11.43 11.51
CA PRO A 40 -0.45 -10.97 10.26
C PRO A 40 -0.59 -12.01 9.14
N ILE A 41 -0.97 -11.56 7.95
CA ILE A 41 -1.12 -12.41 6.77
C ILE A 41 0.11 -12.26 5.87
N VAL A 42 0.91 -13.32 5.79
CA VAL A 42 2.24 -13.33 5.16
C VAL A 42 2.17 -13.87 3.72
N GLY A 43 3.00 -13.34 2.83
CA GLY A 43 3.15 -13.84 1.46
C GLY A 43 2.01 -13.43 0.53
N ARG A 44 1.29 -12.34 0.84
CA ARG A 44 0.17 -11.83 0.04
C ARG A 44 0.60 -10.59 -0.72
N GLN A 45 0.26 -10.54 -2.01
CA GLN A 45 0.59 -9.40 -2.85
C GLN A 45 -0.41 -8.27 -2.61
N ILE A 46 0.10 -7.09 -2.28
CA ILE A 46 -0.64 -5.84 -2.15
C ILE A 46 -0.27 -4.95 -3.31
N THR A 47 -1.26 -4.41 -4.00
CA THR A 47 -1.06 -3.48 -5.10
C THR A 47 -1.39 -2.07 -4.64
N PHE A 48 -0.51 -1.11 -4.91
CA PHE A 48 -0.69 0.28 -4.53
C PHE A 48 -1.08 1.09 -5.76
N TYR A 49 -2.14 1.88 -5.61
CA TYR A 49 -2.70 2.77 -6.62
C TYR A 49 -2.60 4.22 -6.15
N SER A 50 -2.38 5.12 -7.08
CA SER A 50 -2.39 6.55 -6.80
C SER A 50 -3.83 7.03 -6.75
N THR A 51 -4.25 7.70 -5.67
CA THR A 51 -5.59 8.29 -5.62
C THR A 51 -5.72 9.50 -6.55
N ALA A 52 -4.61 10.17 -6.88
CA ALA A 52 -4.60 11.30 -7.81
C ALA A 52 -4.92 10.89 -9.25
N SER A 53 -4.25 9.83 -9.73
CA SER A 53 -4.26 9.45 -11.14
C SER A 53 -4.97 8.12 -11.40
N GLY A 54 -5.22 7.31 -10.37
CA GLY A 54 -5.73 5.94 -10.50
C GLY A 54 -4.69 4.94 -11.03
N GLN A 55 -3.47 5.40 -11.35
CA GLN A 55 -2.40 4.53 -11.86
C GLN A 55 -1.80 3.67 -10.75
N ARG A 56 -1.40 2.46 -11.15
CA ARG A 56 -0.62 1.56 -10.29
C ARG A 56 0.75 2.17 -9.99
N VAL A 57 0.98 2.47 -8.72
CA VAL A 57 2.26 2.96 -8.19
C VAL A 57 3.27 1.82 -8.17
N GLY A 58 2.84 0.66 -7.64
CA GLY A 58 3.67 -0.52 -7.51
C GLY A 58 2.94 -1.65 -6.78
N SER A 59 3.63 -2.75 -6.53
CA SER A 59 3.11 -3.84 -5.71
C SER A 59 4.20 -4.37 -4.77
N ALA A 60 3.79 -4.82 -3.60
CA ALA A 60 4.68 -5.41 -2.60
C ALA A 60 4.02 -6.61 -1.95
N THR A 61 4.82 -7.60 -1.57
CA THR A 61 4.36 -8.79 -0.87
C THR A 61 4.51 -8.59 0.62
N THR A 62 3.52 -9.03 1.40
CA THR A 62 3.58 -8.97 2.86
C THR A 62 4.66 -9.91 3.42
N ASP A 63 5.50 -9.37 4.29
CA ASP A 63 6.58 -10.11 4.94
C ASP A 63 6.09 -10.91 6.16
N GLN A 64 6.98 -11.55 6.93
CA GLN A 64 6.60 -12.39 8.08
C GLN A 64 5.77 -11.67 9.15
N SER A 65 5.83 -10.33 9.20
CA SER A 65 5.00 -9.50 10.07
C SER A 65 3.69 -9.02 9.43
N GLY A 66 3.35 -9.51 8.24
CA GLY A 66 2.16 -9.06 7.48
C GLY A 66 2.32 -7.69 6.85
N ILE A 67 3.56 -7.16 6.76
CA ILE A 67 3.83 -5.80 6.27
C ILE A 67 4.39 -5.87 4.86
N ALA A 68 3.72 -5.25 3.90
CA ALA A 68 4.17 -5.04 2.54
C ALA A 68 4.84 -3.66 2.41
N LYS A 69 6.14 -3.67 2.12
CA LYS A 69 6.95 -2.45 1.96
C LYS A 69 7.16 -2.14 0.49
N LEU A 70 6.73 -0.96 0.06
CA LEU A 70 6.96 -0.44 -1.28
C LEU A 70 7.88 0.79 -1.20
N ASN A 71 9.11 0.63 -1.71
CA ASN A 71 10.11 1.69 -1.80
C ASN A 71 10.18 2.25 -3.23
N SER A 72 10.09 3.57 -3.39
CA SER A 72 10.17 4.23 -4.71
C SER A 72 11.48 4.01 -5.45
N GLY A 73 12.60 3.87 -4.74
CA GLY A 73 13.93 3.85 -5.34
C GLY A 73 14.20 2.74 -6.36
N SER A 74 13.37 1.70 -6.44
CA SER A 74 13.52 0.64 -7.48
C SER A 74 12.22 -0.07 -7.88
N LYS A 75 11.12 0.11 -7.14
CA LYS A 75 9.84 -0.59 -7.42
C LYS A 75 8.73 0.31 -7.95
N ILE A 76 8.94 1.63 -7.98
CA ILE A 76 7.92 2.56 -8.45
C ILE A 76 8.21 2.99 -9.88
N LEU A 77 7.16 2.93 -10.70
CA LEU A 77 7.23 3.11 -12.14
C LEU A 77 7.50 4.56 -12.55
N ASP A 78 7.04 5.54 -11.75
CA ASP A 78 7.12 6.95 -12.13
C ASP A 78 7.22 7.91 -10.90
N PRO A 79 8.25 8.78 -10.83
CA PRO A 79 8.43 9.71 -9.73
C PRO A 79 7.39 10.84 -9.67
N VAL A 80 6.75 11.20 -10.80
CA VAL A 80 5.66 12.18 -10.82
C VAL A 80 4.44 11.61 -10.12
N ILE A 81 4.12 10.34 -10.37
CA ILE A 81 3.02 9.63 -9.68
C ILE A 81 3.29 9.58 -8.17
N VAL A 82 4.53 9.34 -7.73
CA VAL A 82 4.89 9.37 -6.30
C VAL A 82 4.61 10.74 -5.70
N ALA A 83 5.03 11.82 -6.36
CA ALA A 83 4.82 13.19 -5.88
C ALA A 83 3.34 13.48 -5.65
N SER A 84 2.48 13.14 -6.62
CA SER A 84 1.03 13.31 -6.49
C SER A 84 0.44 12.40 -5.43
N THR A 85 0.93 11.16 -5.33
CA THR A 85 0.48 10.20 -4.32
C THR A 85 0.87 10.63 -2.90
N LEU A 86 2.00 11.32 -2.74
CA LEU A 86 2.41 11.92 -1.47
C LEU A 86 1.54 13.12 -1.11
N THR A 87 0.87 13.79 -2.04
CA THR A 87 -0.04 14.91 -1.73
C THR A 87 -1.51 14.48 -1.62
N THR A 88 -1.95 13.48 -2.39
CA THR A 88 -3.35 13.02 -2.42
C THR A 88 -3.58 11.72 -1.64
N GLY A 89 -2.51 11.00 -1.28
CA GLY A 89 -2.54 9.68 -0.70
C GLY A 89 -2.39 8.54 -1.71
N CYS A 90 -2.16 7.34 -1.18
CA CYS A 90 -2.16 6.08 -1.96
C CYS A 90 -3.28 5.16 -1.51
N GLU A 91 -3.79 4.34 -2.40
CA GLU A 91 -4.73 3.27 -2.09
C GLU A 91 -4.03 1.92 -2.23
N ALA A 92 -3.80 1.24 -1.13
CA ALA A 92 -3.38 -0.15 -1.12
C ALA A 92 -4.61 -1.03 -1.32
N ARG A 93 -4.53 -1.98 -2.24
CA ARG A 93 -5.60 -2.92 -2.54
C ARG A 93 -5.05 -4.34 -2.53
N PHE A 94 -5.75 -5.17 -1.77
CA PHE A 94 -5.61 -6.61 -1.70
C PHE A 94 -6.80 -7.22 -2.45
N GLU A 95 -6.52 -8.04 -3.47
CA GLU A 95 -7.58 -8.66 -4.29
C GLU A 95 -8.30 -9.82 -3.58
N GLY A 96 -7.82 -10.24 -2.41
CA GLY A 96 -8.31 -11.43 -1.75
C GLY A 96 -7.76 -12.70 -2.38
N ASP A 97 -7.97 -13.82 -1.70
CA ASP A 97 -7.62 -15.16 -2.17
C ASP A 97 -8.74 -16.16 -1.79
N ASP A 98 -8.52 -17.46 -1.94
CA ASP A 98 -9.50 -18.48 -1.57
C ASP A 98 -9.84 -18.51 -0.07
N GLU A 99 -8.91 -18.09 0.79
CA GLU A 99 -9.10 -18.01 2.25
C GLU A 99 -9.58 -16.62 2.70
N TYR A 100 -9.09 -15.55 2.10
CA TYR A 100 -9.26 -14.18 2.60
C TYR A 100 -10.04 -13.27 1.65
N GLN A 101 -10.88 -12.39 2.21
CA GLN A 101 -11.60 -11.39 1.43
C GLN A 101 -10.67 -10.30 0.87
N ALA A 102 -11.08 -9.70 -0.25
CA ALA A 102 -10.43 -8.50 -0.77
C ALA A 102 -10.54 -7.36 0.26
N ALA A 103 -9.50 -6.53 0.35
CA ALA A 103 -9.48 -5.37 1.22
C ALA A 103 -8.78 -4.20 0.55
N SER A 104 -9.15 -2.99 0.94
CA SER A 104 -8.51 -1.77 0.46
C SER A 104 -8.23 -0.84 1.64
N ALA A 105 -7.14 -0.10 1.55
CA ALA A 105 -6.70 0.81 2.59
C ALA A 105 -6.10 2.07 1.98
N HIS A 106 -6.54 3.22 2.50
CA HIS A 106 -6.08 4.52 2.04
C HIS A 106 -4.94 4.97 2.95
N ALA A 107 -3.73 5.10 2.41
CA ALA A 107 -2.65 5.83 3.05
C ALA A 107 -2.88 7.32 2.81
N GLY A 108 -3.66 7.94 3.70
CA GLY A 108 -3.77 9.38 3.78
C GLY A 108 -2.51 9.97 4.42
N THR A 109 -2.09 11.15 3.98
CA THR A 109 -1.03 11.87 4.66
C THR A 109 -1.51 12.40 6.00
N ALA A 110 -0.79 12.06 7.07
CA ALA A 110 -0.67 12.92 8.24
C ALA A 110 0.30 14.06 7.90
N VAL A 111 -0.05 14.97 6.98
CA VAL A 111 0.58 16.29 6.98
C VAL A 111 -0.15 17.08 8.05
N GLY A 112 0.40 17.09 9.25
CA GLY A 112 0.02 18.07 10.25
C GLY A 112 0.37 19.44 9.70
N VAL A 113 -0.66 20.25 9.43
CA VAL A 113 -0.50 21.70 9.24
C VAL A 113 -0.18 22.38 10.56
#